data_AF-K0IJD7-F1
#
_entry.id   AF-K0IJD7-F1
#
_cell.length_a   1.000
_cell.length_b   1.000
_cell.length_c   1.000
_cell.angle_alpha   90.00
_cell.angle_beta   90.00
_cell.angle_gamma   90.00
#
_symmetry.space_group_name_H-M   'P 1'
#
loop_
_entity.id
_entity.type
_entity.pdbx_description
1 polymer ?
#
loop_
_entity_poly.entity_id
_entity_poly.type
_entity_poly.pdbx_seq_one_letter_code
_entity_poly.pdbx_strand_id
1 'polypeptide(L)' 'MVLIHLQSRQQKEAEVISEILLKAASEPEFRNELIKDPGIVLEKYDVSPEAKLIIRRSIIDLTQ' A
#
# COMPACT_ATOMS: atom_id res chain seq x y z
N MET A 1 22.11 -1.20 18.91
CA MET A 1 20.75 -0.75 19.31
C MET A 1 19.94 -0.11 18.18
N VAL A 2 20.56 0.31 17.05
CA VAL A 2 19.84 0.91 15.89
C VAL A 2 19.10 -0.11 15.03
N LEU A 3 19.61 -1.34 14.92
CA LEU A 3 19.03 -2.41 14.07
C LEU A 3 17.60 -2.84 14.45
N ILE A 4 17.27 -2.88 15.75
CA ILE A 4 15.94 -3.31 16.23
C ILE A 4 14.86 -2.28 15.86
N HIS A 5 15.20 -0.99 15.88
CA HIS A 5 14.29 0.11 15.52
C HIS A 5 14.00 0.17 14.02
N LEU A 6 14.95 -0.25 13.17
CA LEU A 6 14.76 -0.27 11.73
C LEU A 6 13.86 -1.43 11.30
N GLN A 7 14.01 -2.61 11.91
CA GLN A 7 13.14 -3.77 11.67
C GLN A 7 11.67 -3.50 12.04
N SER A 8 11.43 -2.79 13.14
CA SER A 8 10.07 -2.51 13.61
C SER A 8 9.34 -1.50 12.71
N ARG A 9 10.04 -0.56 12.06
CA ARG A 9 9.44 0.30 11.04
C ARG A 9 9.07 -0.48 9.77
N GLN A 10 9.98 -1.32 9.27
CA GLN A 10 9.71 -2.13 8.08
C GLN A 10 8.57 -3.14 8.30
N GLN A 11 8.46 -3.71 9.50
CA GLN A 11 7.34 -4.59 9.85
C GLN A 11 6.00 -3.85 9.84
N LYS A 12 5.90 -2.69 10.48
CA LYS A 12 4.68 -1.88 10.46
C LYS A 12 4.27 -1.50 9.04
N GLU A 13 5.25 -1.13 8.23
CA GLU A 13 5.00 -0.77 6.85
C GLU A 13 4.48 -1.97 6.05
N ALA A 14 5.08 -3.16 6.21
CA ALA A 14 4.62 -4.39 5.59
C ALA A 14 3.21 -4.79 6.03
N GLU A 15 2.84 -4.57 7.29
CA GLU A 15 1.48 -4.79 7.81
C GLU A 15 0.48 -3.88 7.10
N VAL A 16 0.79 -2.58 6.99
CA VAL A 16 -0.10 -1.62 6.31
C VAL A 16 -0.24 -1.95 4.82
N ILE A 17 0.86 -2.29 4.15
CA ILE A 17 0.83 -2.75 2.75
C ILE A 17 -0.05 -3.99 2.61
N SER A 18 0.10 -4.97 3.51
CA SER A 18 -0.71 -6.18 3.50
C SER A 18 -2.20 -5.89 3.67
N GLU A 19 -2.56 -4.96 4.57
CA GLU A 19 -3.96 -4.53 4.73
C GLU A 19 -4.52 -3.92 3.45
N ILE A 20 -3.77 -3.01 2.80
CA ILE A 20 -4.19 -2.36 1.54
C ILE A 20 -4.46 -3.42 0.47
N LEU A 21 -3.53 -4.37 0.29
CA LEU A 21 -3.66 -5.42 -0.71
C LEU A 21 -4.82 -6.37 -0.41
N LEU A 22 -5.01 -6.74 0.86
CA LEU A 22 -6.15 -7.56 1.29
C LEU A 22 -7.47 -6.85 1.01
N LYS A 23 -7.61 -5.57 1.39
CA LYS A 23 -8.78 -4.76 1.08
C LYS A 23 -9.04 -4.66 -0.42
N ALA A 24 -8.00 -4.43 -1.23
CA ALA A 24 -8.16 -4.40 -2.68
C ALA A 24 -8.63 -5.75 -3.26
N ALA A 25 -8.26 -6.87 -2.64
CA ALA A 25 -8.71 -8.19 -3.05
C ALA A 25 -10.16 -8.48 -2.61
N SER A 26 -10.55 -8.06 -1.40
CA SER A 26 -11.84 -8.40 -0.80
C SER A 26 -12.96 -7.38 -1.04
N GLU A 27 -12.63 -6.10 -1.22
CA GLU A 27 -13.58 -4.99 -1.32
C GLU A 27 -13.55 -4.37 -2.74
N PRO A 28 -14.56 -4.66 -3.58
CA PRO A 28 -14.62 -4.16 -4.95
C PRO A 28 -14.66 -2.64 -5.04
N GLU A 29 -15.35 -1.99 -4.09
CA GLU A 29 -15.48 -0.52 -4.03
C GLU A 29 -14.13 0.13 -3.76
N PHE A 30 -13.42 -0.34 -2.72
CA PHE A 30 -12.07 0.11 -2.41
C PHE A 30 -11.12 -0.14 -3.59
N ARG A 31 -11.18 -1.31 -4.24
CA ARG A 31 -10.38 -1.60 -5.42
C ARG A 31 -10.66 -0.62 -6.56
N ASN A 32 -11.93 -0.32 -6.83
CA ASN A 32 -12.30 0.62 -7.89
C ASN A 32 -11.81 2.05 -7.58
N GLU A 33 -11.90 2.49 -6.32
CA GLU A 33 -11.32 3.76 -5.89
C GLU A 33 -9.80 3.76 -6.03
N LEU A 34 -9.14 2.69 -5.61
CA LEU A 34 -7.69 2.52 -5.67
C LEU A 34 -7.18 2.49 -7.12
N ILE A 35 -7.93 1.91 -8.06
CA ILE A 35 -7.60 1.96 -9.50
C ILE A 35 -7.84 3.37 -10.06
N LYS A 36 -8.94 4.02 -9.67
CA LYS A 36 -9.33 5.33 -10.20
C LYS A 36 -8.41 6.46 -9.75
N ASP A 37 -8.07 6.50 -8.47
CA ASP A 37 -7.15 7.48 -7.90
C ASP A 37 -6.32 6.86 -6.77
N PRO A 38 -5.28 6.07 -7.11
CA PRO A 38 -4.43 5.47 -6.11
C PRO A 38 -3.66 6.54 -5.30
N GLY A 39 -3.55 7.77 -5.79
CA GLY A 39 -2.83 8.79 -5.08
C GLY A 39 -3.55 9.26 -3.82
N ILE A 40 -4.81 9.64 -3.99
CA ILE A 40 -5.66 10.06 -2.88
C ILE A 40 -5.89 8.91 -1.88
N VAL A 41 -6.06 7.67 -2.38
CA VAL A 41 -6.26 6.51 -1.50
C VAL A 41 -5.00 6.24 -0.66
N LEU A 42 -3.82 6.19 -1.28
CA LEU A 42 -2.57 5.87 -0.59
C LEU A 42 -2.06 7.00 0.33
N GLU A 43 -2.51 8.24 0.14
CA GLU A 43 -2.23 9.34 1.07
C GLU A 43 -2.79 9.10 2.47
N LYS A 44 -3.87 8.33 2.59
CA LYS A 44 -4.51 7.97 3.88
C LYS A 44 -3.68 6.97 4.71
N TYR A 45 -2.66 6.36 4.11
CA TYR A 45 -1.85 5.32 4.74
C TYR A 45 -0.45 5.82 5.10
N ASP A 46 0.02 5.43 6.29
CA ASP A 46 1.35 5.72 6.80
C ASP A 46 2.37 4.68 6.28
N VAL A 47 2.64 4.77 4.99
CA VAL A 47 3.66 3.98 4.28
C VAL A 47 4.60 4.92 3.53
N SER A 48 5.83 4.49 3.29
CA SER A 48 6.84 5.31 2.62
C SER A 48 6.39 5.74 1.22
N PRO A 49 6.86 6.91 0.74
CA PRO A 49 6.62 7.33 -0.64
C PRO A 49 7.03 6.26 -1.66
N GLU A 50 8.14 5.56 -1.40
CA GLU A 50 8.61 4.44 -2.23
C GLU A 50 7.58 3.30 -2.28
N ALA A 51 7.05 2.88 -1.14
CA ALA A 51 6.01 1.85 -1.08
C ALA A 51 4.74 2.26 -1.81
N LYS A 52 4.29 3.52 -1.67
CA LYS A 52 3.13 4.04 -2.42
C LYS A 52 3.36 3.94 -3.93
N LEU A 53 4.58 4.21 -4.38
CA LEU A 53 4.95 4.18 -5.80
C LEU A 53 5.00 2.74 -6.34
N ILE A 54 5.49 1.79 -5.54
CA ILE A 54 5.45 0.35 -5.87
C ILE A 54 4.00 -0.13 -5.97
N ILE A 55 3.15 0.17 -4.98
CA ILE A 55 1.74 -0.23 -4.99
C ILE A 55 1.02 0.35 -6.22
N ARG A 56 1.22 1.63 -6.52
CA ARG A 56 0.68 2.28 -7.72
C ARG A 56 1.04 1.53 -9.01
N ARG A 57 2.31 1.14 -9.16
CA ARG A 57 2.77 0.37 -10.32
C ARG A 57 2.11 -1.00 -10.39
N SER A 58 2.08 -1.72 -9.26
CA SER A 58 1.47 -3.06 -9.20
C SER A 58 -0.01 -3.05 -9.56
N ILE A 59 -0.76 -2.00 -9.22
CA ILE A 59 -2.19 -1.88 -9.59
C ILE A 59 -2.36 -1.67 -11.10
N ILE A 60 -1.53 -0.81 -11.71
CA ILE A 60 -1.60 -0.52 -13.15
C ILE A 60 -1.34 -1.80 -13.96
N ASP A 61 -0.32 -2.58 -13.58
CA ASP A 61 0.03 -3.83 -14.25
C ASP A 61 -1.05 -4.92 -14.13
N LEU A 62 -1.92 -4.87 -13.11
CA LEU A 62 -3.03 -5.83 -12.93
C LEU A 62 -4.30 -5.48 -13.72
N THR A 63 -4.35 -4.29 -14.32
CA THR A 63 -5.52 -3.76 -15.05
C THR A 63 -5.33 -3.67 -16.56
N GLN A 64 -4.15 -4.04 -17.06
CA GLN A 64 -3.80 -4.19 -18.48
C GLN A 64 -4.00 -5.65 -18.93
#